data_AF-Q5BXJ1-F1
#
_entry.id   AF-Q5BXJ1-F1
#
_cell.length_a   1.000
_cell.length_b   1.000
_cell.length_c   1.000
_cell.angle_alpha   90.00
_cell.angle_beta   90.00
_cell.angle_gamma   90.00
#
_symmetry.space_group_name_H-M   'P 1'
#
loop_
_entity.id
_entity.type
_entity.pdbx_description
1 polymer ?
#
loop_
_entity_poly.entity_id
_entity_poly.type
_entity_poly.pdbx_seq_one_letter_code
_entity_poly.pdbx_strand_id
1 'polypeptide(L)'
;ANPRLRGLIEPAVLRAINELTIPVFERCARITVTTVVAIIRKDFALDPDPARLLYAACQMIRHLAAGMSLITAREALGMSLVTSLKNIILTEVQSATGQEKEAVQQLAYLVVGKSMHVCLAYMQKSVAEKAVKDVEKKLEADIKLRTELGPIRFMEQAVSQLTSQQSNMPESLRLTAGGLTATEMSVYEEFGRVIPGFAPTRLEP
;
A
#
# COMPACT_ATOMS: atom_id res chain seq x y z
N ALA A 1 -18.77 32.63 -12.35
CA ALA A 1 -17.66 31.65 -12.47
C ALA A 1 -16.35 32.42 -12.56
N ASN A 2 -15.49 32.36 -11.54
CA ASN A 2 -14.25 33.14 -11.49
C ASN A 2 -13.07 32.22 -11.89
N PRO A 3 -12.62 32.21 -13.17
CA PRO A 3 -11.68 31.21 -13.69
C PRO A 3 -10.32 31.23 -12.99
N ARG A 4 -9.91 32.39 -12.42
CA ARG A 4 -8.70 32.52 -11.62
C ARG A 4 -8.71 31.63 -10.37
N LEU A 5 -9.86 31.53 -9.68
CA LEU A 5 -10.00 30.68 -8.49
C LEU A 5 -9.89 29.19 -8.80
N ARG A 6 -10.30 28.78 -10.00
CA ARG A 6 -10.16 27.37 -10.44
C ARG A 6 -8.69 26.97 -10.59
N GLY A 7 -7.84 27.88 -11.06
CA GLY A 7 -6.39 27.66 -11.19
C GLY A 7 -5.66 27.47 -9.86
N LEU A 8 -6.30 27.79 -8.73
CA LEU A 8 -5.72 27.65 -7.39
C LEU A 8 -5.92 26.27 -6.77
N ILE A 9 -6.84 25.46 -7.33
CA ILE A 9 -7.23 24.17 -6.75
C ILE A 9 -6.06 23.17 -6.85
N GLU A 10 -5.45 23.06 -8.03
CA GLU A 10 -4.36 22.12 -8.27
C GLU A 10 -3.13 22.40 -7.38
N PRO A 11 -2.62 23.64 -7.27
CA PRO A 11 -1.54 23.96 -6.33
C PRO A 11 -1.84 23.60 -4.87
N ALA A 12 -3.08 23.83 -4.42
CA ALA A 12 -3.51 23.49 -3.07
C ALA A 12 -3.49 21.97 -2.82
N VAL A 13 -3.99 21.20 -3.80
CA VAL A 13 -4.02 19.73 -3.75
C VAL A 13 -2.61 19.15 -3.76
N LEU A 14 -1.75 19.60 -4.67
CA LEU A 14 -0.37 19.12 -4.77
C LEU A 14 0.42 19.37 -3.49
N ARG A 15 0.24 20.55 -2.88
CA ARG A 15 0.87 20.89 -1.60
C ARG A 15 0.45 19.91 -0.49
N ALA A 16 -0.85 19.72 -0.31
CA ALA A 16 -1.39 18.85 0.74
C ALA A 16 -0.93 17.39 0.58
N ILE A 17 -0.92 16.87 -0.67
CA ILE A 17 -0.46 15.52 -0.96
C ILE A 17 1.04 15.37 -0.67
N ASN A 18 1.88 16.30 -1.15
CA ASN A 18 3.32 16.21 -1.00
C ASN A 18 3.75 16.29 0.48
N GLU A 19 3.08 17.11 1.28
CA GLU A 19 3.33 17.23 2.72
C GLU A 19 3.04 15.91 3.46
N LEU A 20 1.96 15.21 3.08
CA LEU A 20 1.49 14.03 3.82
C LEU A 20 2.03 12.70 3.30
N THR A 21 2.51 12.63 2.05
CA THR A 21 2.88 11.35 1.43
C THR A 21 4.00 10.63 2.18
N ILE A 22 5.07 11.35 2.55
CA ILE A 22 6.20 10.78 3.28
C ILE A 22 5.82 10.28 4.68
N PRO A 23 5.20 11.09 5.57
CA PRO A 23 4.86 10.63 6.92
C PRO A 23 3.81 9.51 6.91
N VAL A 24 2.85 9.52 5.97
CA VAL A 24 1.90 8.41 5.81
C VAL A 24 2.64 7.14 5.40
N PHE A 25 3.57 7.22 4.44
CA PHE A 25 4.39 6.08 4.04
C PHE A 25 5.15 5.49 5.23
N GLU A 26 5.89 6.31 5.99
CA GLU A 26 6.72 5.82 7.11
C GLU A 26 5.89 5.14 8.22
N ARG A 27 4.68 5.65 8.47
CA ARG A 27 3.75 5.01 9.41
C ARG A 27 3.23 3.67 8.88
N CYS A 28 2.83 3.61 7.61
CA CYS A 28 2.30 2.40 7.01
C CYS A 28 3.38 1.32 6.83
N ALA A 29 4.57 1.69 6.36
CA ALA A 29 5.65 0.78 6.04
C ALA A 29 6.16 0.03 7.26
N ARG A 30 6.27 0.69 8.43
CA ARG A 30 6.72 0.05 9.68
C ARG A 30 5.90 -1.18 10.05
N ILE A 31 4.59 -1.14 9.82
CA ILE A 31 3.67 -2.23 10.14
C ILE A 31 3.60 -3.19 8.95
N THR A 32 3.22 -2.69 7.77
CA THR A 32 2.92 -3.54 6.60
C THR A 32 4.13 -4.30 6.07
N VAL A 33 5.30 -3.66 5.93
CA VAL A 33 6.52 -4.33 5.42
C VAL A 33 6.95 -5.45 6.37
N THR A 34 6.97 -5.16 7.68
CA THR A 34 7.35 -6.15 8.71
C THR A 34 6.39 -7.35 8.71
N THR A 35 5.08 -7.07 8.66
CA THR A 35 4.04 -8.11 8.61
C THR A 35 4.16 -8.97 7.35
N VAL A 36 4.32 -8.37 6.16
CA VAL A 36 4.44 -9.11 4.90
C VAL A 36 5.69 -9.98 4.90
N VAL A 37 6.85 -9.45 5.28
CA VAL A 37 8.10 -10.22 5.30
C VAL A 37 7.99 -11.43 6.24
N ALA A 38 7.38 -11.26 7.43
CA ALA A 38 7.19 -12.36 8.37
C ALA A 38 6.28 -13.45 7.82
N ILE A 39 5.14 -13.06 7.22
CA ILE A 39 4.16 -13.99 6.66
C ILE A 39 4.76 -14.74 5.46
N ILE A 40 5.39 -14.02 4.52
CA ILE A 40 6.01 -14.60 3.34
C ILE A 40 7.12 -15.59 3.72
N ARG A 41 8.01 -15.24 4.66
CA ARG A 41 9.06 -16.17 5.10
C ARG A 41 8.51 -17.44 5.70
N LYS A 42 7.39 -17.34 6.44
CA LYS A 42 6.72 -18.49 7.04
C LYS A 42 6.05 -19.35 5.97
N ASP A 43 5.22 -18.76 5.12
CA ASP A 43 4.41 -19.50 4.12
C ASP A 43 5.27 -20.12 3.02
N PHE A 44 6.37 -19.47 2.63
CA PHE A 44 7.29 -19.93 1.59
C PHE A 44 8.54 -20.62 2.15
N ALA A 45 8.53 -21.04 3.42
CA ALA A 45 9.70 -21.65 4.06
C ALA A 45 10.15 -22.95 3.38
N LEU A 46 9.20 -23.71 2.81
CA LEU A 46 9.43 -24.93 2.04
C LEU A 46 9.17 -24.75 0.53
N ASP A 47 9.21 -23.52 0.02
CA ASP A 47 9.07 -23.22 -1.41
C ASP A 47 10.45 -22.86 -2.01
N PRO A 48 10.98 -23.65 -2.96
CA PRO A 48 12.27 -23.39 -3.58
C PRO A 48 12.24 -22.26 -4.62
N ASP A 49 11.06 -21.85 -5.10
CA ASP A 49 10.96 -20.90 -6.20
C ASP A 49 11.03 -19.44 -5.71
N PRO A 50 12.12 -18.70 -6.01
CA PRO A 50 12.24 -17.31 -5.61
C PRO A 50 11.21 -16.40 -6.30
N ALA A 51 10.75 -16.74 -7.51
CA ALA A 51 9.80 -15.93 -8.27
C ALA A 51 8.40 -15.98 -7.64
N ARG A 52 7.96 -17.16 -7.18
CA ARG A 52 6.69 -17.31 -6.46
C ARG A 52 6.68 -16.54 -5.15
N LEU A 53 7.76 -16.65 -4.37
CA LEU A 53 7.94 -15.91 -3.13
C LEU A 53 7.84 -14.40 -3.37
N LEU A 54 8.59 -13.88 -4.35
CA LEU A 54 8.61 -12.46 -4.67
C LEU A 54 7.24 -11.98 -5.19
N TYR A 55 6.60 -12.75 -6.07
CA TYR A 55 5.27 -12.43 -6.58
C TYR A 55 4.26 -12.28 -5.44
N ALA A 56 4.17 -13.27 -4.55
CA ALA A 56 3.25 -13.26 -3.41
C ALA A 56 3.50 -12.08 -2.47
N ALA A 57 4.78 -11.81 -2.17
CA ALA A 57 5.18 -10.67 -1.34
C ALA A 57 4.72 -9.34 -1.95
N CYS A 58 4.93 -9.16 -3.25
CA CYS A 58 4.54 -7.97 -3.99
C CYS A 58 3.02 -7.77 -4.04
N GLN A 59 2.23 -8.83 -4.22
CA GLN A 59 0.76 -8.67 -4.19
C GLN A 59 0.27 -8.30 -2.79
N MET A 60 0.75 -9.01 -1.77
CA MET A 60 0.35 -8.78 -0.39
C MET A 60 0.70 -7.37 0.10
N ILE A 61 1.93 -6.89 -0.17
CA ILE A 61 2.35 -5.55 0.29
C ILE A 61 1.56 -4.44 -0.40
N ARG A 62 1.24 -4.56 -1.69
CA ARG A 62 0.42 -3.56 -2.38
C ARG A 62 -0.95 -3.44 -1.74
N HIS A 63 -1.60 -4.57 -1.47
CA HIS A 63 -2.90 -4.60 -0.81
C HIS A 63 -2.86 -3.96 0.57
N LEU A 64 -1.95 -4.44 1.44
CA LEU A 64 -1.84 -3.98 2.83
C LEU A 64 -1.44 -2.50 2.91
N ALA A 65 -0.45 -2.07 2.13
CA ALA A 65 0.01 -0.68 2.13
C ALA A 65 -1.06 0.28 1.60
N ALA A 66 -1.79 -0.10 0.53
CA ALA A 66 -2.89 0.71 0.00
C ALA A 66 -4.05 0.81 1.00
N GLY A 67 -4.44 -0.29 1.66
CA GLY A 67 -5.51 -0.29 2.66
C GLY A 67 -5.16 0.52 3.91
N MET A 68 -3.95 0.34 4.44
CA MET A 68 -3.50 1.05 5.64
C MET A 68 -3.31 2.55 5.38
N SER A 69 -2.79 2.93 4.20
CA SER A 69 -2.62 4.32 3.83
C SER A 69 -3.94 5.05 3.63
N LEU A 70 -4.97 4.39 3.09
CA LEU A 70 -6.32 4.94 2.99
C LEU A 70 -6.85 5.39 4.36
N ILE A 71 -6.77 4.50 5.35
CA ILE A 71 -7.27 4.77 6.70
C ILE A 71 -6.43 5.87 7.36
N THR A 72 -5.11 5.81 7.20
CA THR A 72 -4.15 6.74 7.83
C THR A 72 -4.25 8.15 7.26
N ALA A 73 -4.43 8.30 5.94
CA ALA A 73 -4.36 9.59 5.27
C ALA A 73 -5.71 10.35 5.24
N ARG A 74 -6.85 9.64 5.29
CA ARG A 74 -8.17 10.22 5.00
C ARG A 74 -8.50 11.49 5.79
N GLU A 75 -8.34 11.43 7.10
CA GLU A 75 -8.69 12.56 7.97
C GLU A 75 -7.68 13.71 7.82
N ALA A 76 -6.39 13.40 7.91
CA ALA A 76 -5.31 14.38 7.80
C ALA A 76 -5.32 15.12 6.45
N LEU A 77 -5.53 14.38 5.35
CA LEU A 77 -5.63 14.95 4.00
C LEU A 77 -6.84 15.86 3.86
N GLY A 78 -7.99 15.48 4.42
CA GLY A 78 -9.19 16.33 4.39
C GLY A 78 -8.96 17.67 5.06
N MET A 79 -8.37 17.65 6.26
CA MET A 79 -8.03 18.88 6.99
C MET A 79 -7.00 19.74 6.24
N SER A 80 -5.94 19.10 5.71
CA SER A 80 -4.88 19.81 4.97
C SER A 80 -5.40 20.44 3.67
N LEU A 81 -6.24 19.73 2.92
CA LEU A 81 -6.85 20.23 1.69
C LEU A 81 -7.77 21.42 1.95
N VAL A 82 -8.67 21.33 2.94
CA VAL A 82 -9.58 22.42 3.28
C VAL A 82 -8.79 23.66 3.71
N THR A 83 -7.77 23.47 4.56
CA THR A 83 -6.93 24.57 5.05
C THR A 83 -6.14 25.21 3.91
N SER A 84 -5.52 24.41 3.05
CA SER A 84 -4.72 24.87 1.92
C SER A 84 -5.55 25.65 0.91
N LEU A 85 -6.72 25.11 0.52
CA LEU A 85 -7.64 25.77 -0.42
C LEU A 85 -8.15 27.09 0.14
N LYS A 86 -8.60 27.10 1.40
CA LYS A 86 -9.07 28.32 2.06
C LYS A 86 -8.00 29.40 2.05
N ASN A 87 -6.78 29.05 2.47
CA ASN A 87 -5.69 30.02 2.58
C ASN A 87 -5.33 30.61 1.22
N ILE A 88 -5.18 29.78 0.19
CA ILE A 88 -4.82 30.25 -1.15
C ILE A 88 -5.92 31.14 -1.75
N ILE A 89 -7.20 30.78 -1.58
CA ILE A 89 -8.32 31.60 -2.09
C ILE A 89 -8.41 32.93 -1.34
N LEU A 90 -8.24 32.95 -0.01
CA LEU A 90 -8.26 34.18 0.77
C LEU A 90 -7.09 35.12 0.45
N THR A 91 -5.93 34.58 0.07
CA THR A 91 -4.80 35.40 -0.40
C THR A 91 -5.12 36.13 -1.71
N GLU A 92 -5.93 35.53 -2.58
CA GLU A 92 -6.37 36.17 -3.84
C GLU A 92 -7.52 37.17 -3.62
N VAL A 93 -8.34 36.97 -2.58
CA VAL A 93 -9.48 37.84 -2.24
C VAL A 93 -9.18 38.63 -0.96
N GLN A 94 -8.13 39.46 -1.00
CA GLN A 94 -7.60 40.18 0.18
C GLN A 94 -8.62 41.11 0.87
N SER A 95 -9.58 41.64 0.10
CA SER A 95 -10.64 42.53 0.58
C SER A 95 -11.96 41.81 0.88
N ALA A 96 -11.94 40.49 1.10
CA ALA A 96 -13.15 39.71 1.36
C ALA A 96 -13.88 40.14 2.64
N THR A 97 -15.18 40.40 2.50
CA THR A 97 -16.15 40.59 3.58
C THR A 97 -16.31 39.32 4.43
N GLY A 98 -16.93 39.45 5.61
CA GLY A 98 -17.19 38.31 6.49
C GLY A 98 -18.01 37.20 5.82
N GLN A 99 -19.02 37.57 5.02
CA GLN A 99 -19.84 36.63 4.25
C GLN A 99 -19.04 35.92 3.15
N GLU A 100 -18.11 36.62 2.48
CA GLU A 100 -17.25 36.01 1.46
C GLU A 100 -16.27 35.01 2.08
N LYS A 101 -15.74 35.28 3.27
CA LYS A 101 -14.88 34.31 3.98
C LYS A 101 -15.62 33.01 4.32
N GLU A 102 -16.88 33.11 4.72
CA GLU A 102 -17.73 31.93 4.97
C GLU A 102 -18.03 31.17 3.66
N ALA A 103 -18.30 31.89 2.56
CA ALA A 103 -18.47 31.30 1.25
C ALA A 103 -17.21 30.57 0.76
N VAL A 104 -16.00 31.11 1.00
CA VAL A 104 -14.73 30.44 0.69
C VAL A 104 -14.59 29.14 1.48
N GLN A 105 -14.95 29.15 2.77
CA GLN A 105 -14.90 27.95 3.61
C GLN A 105 -15.83 26.85 3.07
N GLN A 106 -17.06 27.20 2.71
CA GLN A 106 -18.01 26.25 2.11
C GLN A 106 -17.53 25.72 0.76
N LEU A 107 -16.96 26.59 -0.09
CA LEU A 107 -16.38 26.20 -1.36
C LEU A 107 -15.22 25.21 -1.18
N ALA A 108 -14.32 25.46 -0.20
CA ALA A 108 -13.23 24.55 0.10
C ALA A 108 -13.75 23.15 0.49
N TYR A 109 -14.74 23.06 1.39
CA TYR A 109 -15.35 21.79 1.75
C TYR A 109 -16.00 21.08 0.55
N LEU A 110 -16.69 21.81 -0.32
CA LEU A 110 -17.32 21.25 -1.52
C LEU A 110 -16.27 20.69 -2.49
N VAL A 111 -15.18 21.43 -2.72
CA VAL A 111 -14.08 20.99 -3.60
C VAL A 111 -13.42 19.75 -3.04
N VAL A 112 -13.08 19.74 -1.74
CA VAL A 112 -12.49 18.57 -1.08
C VAL A 112 -13.42 17.37 -1.14
N GLY A 113 -14.71 17.53 -0.88
CA GLY A 113 -15.68 16.44 -0.99
C GLY A 113 -15.70 15.78 -2.38
N LYS A 114 -15.46 16.55 -3.44
CA LYS A 114 -15.41 16.06 -4.83
C LYS A 114 -14.05 15.49 -5.23
N SER A 115 -12.94 15.99 -4.66
CA SER A 115 -11.58 15.59 -5.05
C SER A 115 -10.92 14.61 -4.08
N MET A 116 -11.48 14.36 -2.91
CA MET A 116 -10.88 13.53 -1.86
C MET A 116 -10.51 12.12 -2.38
N HIS A 117 -11.41 11.48 -3.12
CA HIS A 117 -11.17 10.12 -3.60
C HIS A 117 -9.95 10.02 -4.52
N VAL A 118 -9.77 10.97 -5.45
CA VAL A 118 -8.61 10.96 -6.36
C VAL A 118 -7.31 11.28 -5.63
N CYS A 119 -7.36 12.19 -4.64
CA CYS A 119 -6.18 12.53 -3.83
C CYS A 119 -5.73 11.33 -2.98
N LEU A 120 -6.69 10.61 -2.36
CA LEU A 120 -6.40 9.39 -1.62
C LEU A 120 -5.88 8.30 -2.53
N ALA A 121 -6.51 8.05 -3.68
CA ALA A 121 -6.05 7.05 -4.64
C ALA A 121 -4.61 7.32 -5.09
N TYR A 122 -4.25 8.58 -5.33
CA TYR A 122 -2.87 8.95 -5.65
C TYR A 122 -1.91 8.59 -4.51
N MET A 123 -2.21 9.00 -3.27
CA MET A 123 -1.37 8.70 -2.12
C MET A 123 -1.23 7.19 -1.88
N GLN A 124 -2.34 6.44 -1.97
CA GLN A 124 -2.33 5.00 -1.81
C GLN A 124 -1.41 4.32 -2.83
N LYS A 125 -1.49 4.75 -4.10
CA LYS A 125 -0.61 4.24 -5.16
C LYS A 125 0.86 4.54 -4.86
N SER A 126 1.20 5.79 -4.52
CA SER A 126 2.58 6.18 -4.21
C SER A 126 3.15 5.41 -3.00
N VAL A 127 2.34 5.23 -1.95
CA VAL A 127 2.73 4.47 -0.75
C VAL A 127 2.93 2.99 -1.09
N ALA A 128 2.02 2.39 -1.86
CA ALA A 128 2.12 0.99 -2.26
C ALA A 128 3.35 0.71 -3.14
N GLU A 129 3.62 1.55 -4.15
CA GLU A 129 4.80 1.41 -5.02
C GLU A 129 6.11 1.52 -4.23
N LYS A 130 6.16 2.43 -3.26
CA LYS A 130 7.34 2.57 -2.40
C LYS A 130 7.50 1.38 -1.46
N ALA A 131 6.40 0.85 -0.92
CA ALA A 131 6.43 -0.30 0.00
C ALA A 131 6.87 -1.61 -0.70
N VAL A 132 6.56 -1.76 -1.99
CA VAL A 132 7.07 -2.88 -2.81
C VAL A 132 8.60 -2.91 -2.80
N LYS A 133 9.25 -1.76 -3.03
CA LYS A 133 10.72 -1.65 -3.03
C LYS A 133 11.33 -2.03 -1.68
N ASP A 134 10.67 -1.65 -0.58
CA ASP A 134 11.12 -1.99 0.76
C ASP A 134 11.02 -3.49 1.04
N VAL A 135 9.94 -4.15 0.60
CA VAL A 135 9.78 -5.61 0.72
C VAL A 135 10.77 -6.37 -0.15
N GLU A 136 10.96 -5.95 -1.41
CA GLU A 136 11.97 -6.51 -2.33
C GLU A 136 13.35 -6.50 -1.69
N LYS A 137 13.76 -5.35 -1.14
CA LYS A 137 15.03 -5.21 -0.43
C LYS A 137 15.14 -6.12 0.81
N LYS A 138 14.05 -6.28 1.56
CA LYS A 138 14.03 -7.11 2.77
C LYS A 138 14.09 -8.61 2.48
N LEU A 139 13.64 -9.04 1.29
CA LEU A 139 13.63 -10.43 0.83
C LEU A 139 14.81 -10.77 -0.09
N GLU A 140 15.69 -9.82 -0.39
CA GLU A 140 16.83 -10.01 -1.30
C GLU A 140 17.71 -11.20 -0.87
N ALA A 141 17.98 -11.34 0.43
CA ALA A 141 18.76 -12.47 0.95
C ALA A 141 18.02 -13.81 0.80
N ASP A 142 16.71 -13.84 1.01
CA ASP A 142 15.87 -15.03 0.86
C ASP A 142 15.84 -15.51 -0.61
N ILE A 143 15.82 -14.57 -1.55
CA ILE A 143 15.85 -14.81 -2.99
C ILE A 143 17.22 -15.33 -3.43
N LYS A 144 18.30 -14.68 -2.96
CA LYS A 144 19.68 -15.09 -3.27
C LYS A 144 19.97 -16.50 -2.78
N LEU A 145 19.58 -16.82 -1.54
CA LEU A 145 19.75 -18.14 -0.96
C LEU A 145 19.12 -19.25 -1.82
N ARG A 146 17.86 -19.07 -2.24
CA ARG A 146 17.16 -20.02 -3.13
C ARG A 146 17.84 -20.15 -4.49
N THR A 147 18.29 -19.03 -5.04
CA THR A 147 18.96 -19.00 -6.35
C THR A 147 20.32 -19.70 -6.32
N GLU A 148 21.13 -19.46 -5.29
CA GLU A 148 22.48 -20.01 -5.15
C GLU A 148 22.47 -21.52 -4.84
N LEU A 149 21.54 -21.98 -4.01
CA LEU A 149 21.43 -23.40 -3.66
C LEU A 149 20.77 -24.22 -4.76
N GLY A 150 19.86 -23.62 -5.52
CA GLY A 150 18.96 -24.33 -6.42
C GLY A 150 17.90 -25.13 -5.66
N PRO A 151 16.87 -25.64 -6.38
CA PRO A 151 15.65 -26.13 -5.76
C PRO A 151 15.87 -27.36 -4.87
N ILE A 152 16.72 -28.29 -5.27
CA ILE A 152 16.96 -29.55 -4.54
C ILE A 152 17.66 -29.26 -3.21
N ARG A 153 18.80 -28.56 -3.23
CA ARG A 153 19.59 -28.30 -2.02
C ARG A 153 18.89 -27.38 -1.05
N PHE A 154 18.16 -26.37 -1.55
CA PHE A 154 17.33 -25.52 -0.71
C PHE A 154 16.29 -26.34 0.05
N MET A 155 15.56 -27.22 -0.64
CA MET A 155 14.54 -28.08 -0.04
C MET A 155 15.12 -29.03 1.01
N GLU A 156 16.24 -29.70 0.73
CA GLU A 156 16.91 -30.58 1.69
C GLU A 156 17.28 -29.83 2.98
N GLN A 157 17.84 -28.62 2.85
CA GLN A 157 18.19 -27.79 4.00
C GLN A 157 16.96 -27.29 4.75
N ALA A 158 15.94 -26.81 4.06
CA ALA A 158 14.73 -26.26 4.66
C ALA A 158 13.92 -27.32 5.42
N VAL A 159 13.76 -28.52 4.85
CA VAL A 159 13.10 -29.65 5.51
C VAL A 159 13.87 -30.05 6.77
N SER A 160 15.20 -30.17 6.68
CA SER A 160 16.04 -30.49 7.84
C SER A 160 15.87 -29.48 8.98
N GLN A 161 15.87 -28.18 8.67
CA GLN A 161 15.71 -27.11 9.66
C GLN A 161 14.32 -27.09 10.33
N LEU A 162 13.27 -27.45 9.59
CA LEU A 162 11.88 -27.37 10.07
C LEU A 162 11.35 -28.69 10.64
N THR A 163 12.12 -29.79 10.57
CA THR A 163 11.66 -31.14 10.93
C THR A 163 11.07 -31.19 12.35
N SER A 164 11.73 -30.60 13.33
CA SER A 164 11.29 -30.60 14.74
C SER A 164 10.05 -29.74 14.99
N GLN A 165 9.88 -28.63 14.26
CA GLN A 165 8.68 -27.80 14.36
C GLN A 165 7.49 -28.49 13.68
N GLN A 166 7.70 -29.05 12.49
CA GLN A 166 6.67 -29.74 11.71
C GLN A 166 6.16 -31.00 12.41
N SER A 167 7.03 -31.76 13.09
CA SER A 167 6.64 -32.98 13.81
C SER A 167 5.62 -32.71 14.93
N ASN A 168 5.70 -31.52 15.55
CA ASN A 168 4.82 -31.10 16.63
C ASN A 168 3.54 -30.42 16.15
N MET A 169 3.38 -30.20 14.83
CA MET A 169 2.20 -29.59 14.25
C MET A 169 1.20 -30.65 13.77
N PRO A 170 -0.12 -30.42 13.95
CA PRO A 170 -1.16 -31.23 13.31
C PRO A 170 -1.00 -31.24 11.79
N GLU A 171 -1.38 -32.36 11.15
CA GLU A 171 -1.21 -32.55 9.71
C GLU A 171 -1.87 -31.44 8.88
N SER A 172 -3.04 -30.96 9.29
CA SER A 172 -3.77 -29.88 8.61
C SER A 172 -3.09 -28.51 8.65
N LEU A 173 -2.05 -28.32 9.47
CA LEU A 173 -1.30 -27.06 9.61
C LEU A 173 0.16 -27.19 9.18
N ARG A 174 0.61 -28.39 8.79
CA ARG A 174 1.96 -28.60 8.29
C ARG A 174 2.13 -27.90 6.95
N LEU A 175 3.37 -27.49 6.70
CA LEU A 175 3.69 -26.86 5.42
C LEU A 175 3.90 -27.98 4.40
N THR A 176 3.34 -27.80 3.20
CA THR A 176 3.55 -28.76 2.12
C THR A 176 4.98 -28.64 1.58
N ALA A 177 5.69 -29.77 1.48
CA ALA A 177 7.00 -29.80 0.86
C ALA A 177 6.86 -29.51 -0.64
N GLY A 178 7.63 -28.53 -1.14
CA GLY A 178 7.52 -28.06 -2.52
C GLY A 178 6.73 -26.75 -2.66
N GLY A 179 6.31 -26.16 -1.55
CA GLY A 179 5.69 -24.85 -1.48
C GLY A 179 4.16 -24.92 -1.39
N LEU A 180 3.54 -23.75 -1.55
CA LEU A 180 2.09 -23.61 -1.43
C LEU A 180 1.35 -24.32 -2.57
N THR A 181 0.18 -24.88 -2.27
CA THR A 181 -0.76 -25.40 -3.27
C THR A 181 -1.37 -24.25 -4.08
N ALA A 182 -2.01 -24.56 -5.21
CA ALA A 182 -2.71 -23.55 -6.02
C ALA A 182 -3.82 -22.83 -5.23
N THR A 183 -4.54 -23.55 -4.36
CA THR A 183 -5.59 -22.99 -3.51
C THR A 183 -5.04 -22.05 -2.44
N GLU A 184 -3.86 -22.36 -1.86
CA GLU A 184 -3.20 -21.44 -0.92
C GLU A 184 -2.63 -20.22 -1.65
N MET A 185 -2.10 -20.42 -2.86
CA MET A 185 -1.56 -19.34 -3.69
C MET A 185 -2.65 -18.33 -4.12
N SER A 186 -3.90 -18.76 -4.30
CA SER A 186 -4.99 -17.89 -4.74
C SER A 186 -5.27 -16.73 -3.77
N VAL A 187 -4.90 -16.86 -2.49
CA VAL A 187 -5.00 -15.75 -1.52
C VAL A 187 -4.08 -14.59 -1.92
N TYR A 188 -2.87 -14.89 -2.41
CA TYR A 188 -1.94 -13.86 -2.87
C TYR A 188 -2.33 -13.26 -4.21
N GLU A 189 -2.92 -14.07 -5.10
CA GLU A 189 -3.50 -13.57 -6.35
C GLU A 189 -4.65 -12.60 -6.05
N GLU A 190 -5.48 -12.91 -5.06
CA GLU A 190 -6.59 -12.06 -4.62
C GLU A 190 -6.10 -10.71 -4.08
N PHE A 191 -4.99 -10.68 -3.33
CA PHE A 191 -4.38 -9.43 -2.90
C PHE A 191 -4.01 -8.53 -4.08
N GLY A 192 -3.54 -9.11 -5.19
CA GLY A 192 -3.24 -8.37 -6.42
C GLY A 192 -4.48 -7.93 -7.18
N ARG A 193 -5.56 -8.72 -7.12
CA ARG A 193 -6.82 -8.44 -7.82
C ARG A 193 -7.63 -7.33 -7.17
N VAL A 194 -7.69 -7.31 -5.84
CA VAL A 194 -8.54 -6.41 -5.07
C VAL A 194 -7.66 -5.48 -4.24
N ILE A 195 -7.33 -4.29 -4.75
CA ILE A 195 -6.61 -3.28 -3.98
C ILE A 195 -7.63 -2.33 -3.33
N PRO A 196 -7.62 -2.14 -2.00
CA PRO A 196 -8.55 -1.25 -1.32
C PRO A 196 -8.49 0.17 -1.91
N GLY A 197 -9.65 0.77 -2.22
CA GLY A 197 -9.73 2.10 -2.82
C GLY A 197 -9.60 2.14 -4.35
N PHE A 198 -9.43 0.99 -5.01
CA PHE A 198 -9.39 0.87 -6.46
C PHE A 198 -10.40 -0.14 -6.96
N ALA A 199 -10.81 0.00 -8.23
CA ALA A 199 -11.63 -1.01 -8.88
C ALA A 199 -10.84 -2.32 -9.02
N PRO A 200 -11.45 -3.49 -8.78
CA PRO A 200 -10.78 -4.77 -8.98
C PRO A 200 -10.33 -4.95 -10.43
N THR A 201 -9.16 -5.54 -10.61
CA THR A 201 -8.67 -5.93 -11.94
C THR A 201 -9.55 -7.05 -12.47
N ARG A 202 -10.19 -6.86 -13.64
CA ARG A 202 -10.96 -7.92 -14.29
C ARG A 202 -9.99 -8.95 -14.88
N LEU A 203 -10.28 -10.23 -14.68
CA LEU A 203 -9.72 -11.28 -15.53
C LEU A 203 -10.39 -11.09 -16.90
N GLU A 204 -9.63 -10.73 -17.93
CA GLU A 204 -10.16 -10.84 -19.29
C GLU A 204 -10.44 -12.33 -19.57
N PRO A 205 -11.59 -12.64 -20.20
CA PRO A 205 -11.99 -14.01 -20.51
C PRO A 205 -11.12 -14.68 -21.57
#